data_AF-A0A8S2RU29-F1
#
_entry.id   AF-A0A8S2RU29-F1
#
_cell.length_a   1.000
_cell.length_b   1.000
_cell.length_c   1.000
_cell.angle_alpha   90.00
_cell.angle_beta   90.00
_cell.angle_gamma   90.00
#
_symmetry.space_group_name_H-M   'P 1'
#
loop_
_entity.id
_entity.type
_entity.pdbx_description
1 polymer ?
#
loop_
_entity_poly.entity_id
_entity_poly.type
_entity_poly.pdbx_seq_one_letter_code
_entity_poly.pdbx_strand_id
1 'polypeptide(L)'
;MSEQYRKSNYCRAEAQYAFQRERKIVPILLQKQYKPDGWLLFIIGQLLYVDFNKYEFPRAMQMLHKELKVEFVVETNAAPARSQEDTVVAHSTAYISSPEISMSSIGSENILEWTQAQVQD
;
A
#
# COMPACT_ATOMS: atom_id res chain seq x y z
N MET A 1 -10.55 1.23 -8.65
CA MET A 1 -10.55 2.59 -9.20
C MET A 1 -11.92 2.91 -9.74
N SER A 2 -12.47 3.98 -9.18
CA SER A 2 -13.79 4.53 -9.45
C SER A 2 -13.73 6.04 -9.20
N GLU A 3 -14.74 6.77 -9.68
CA GLU A 3 -14.86 8.21 -9.47
C GLU A 3 -15.02 8.57 -7.99
N GLN A 4 -15.73 7.73 -7.23
CA GLN A 4 -15.88 7.91 -5.78
C GLN A 4 -14.54 7.74 -5.06
N TYR A 5 -13.73 6.75 -5.44
CA TYR A 5 -12.39 6.55 -4.89
C TYR A 5 -11.50 7.79 -5.13
N ARG A 6 -11.59 8.39 -6.33
CA ARG A 6 -10.84 9.61 -6.66
C ARG A 6 -11.31 10.83 -5.85
N LYS A 7 -12.61 10.95 -5.58
CA LYS A 7 -13.18 12.12 -4.89
C LYS A 7 -13.00 12.07 -3.37
N SER A 8 -12.91 10.88 -2.79
CA SER A 8 -12.77 10.72 -1.34
C SER A 8 -11.40 11.19 -0.83
N ASN A 9 -11.41 12.11 0.13
CA ASN A 9 -10.20 12.55 0.82
C ASN A 9 -9.53 11.42 1.61
N TYR A 10 -10.32 10.50 2.17
CA TYR A 10 -9.80 9.33 2.89
C TYR A 10 -9.03 8.42 1.94
N CYS A 11 -9.62 8.05 0.80
CA CYS A 11 -8.96 7.21 -0.20
C CYS A 11 -7.70 7.88 -0.77
N ARG A 12 -7.72 9.20 -0.95
CA ARG A 12 -6.53 9.96 -1.34
C ARG A 12 -5.43 9.86 -0.30
N ALA A 13 -5.74 10.06 0.99
CA ALA A 13 -4.77 9.96 2.06
C ALA A 13 -4.15 8.56 2.15
N GLU A 14 -4.97 7.50 2.04
CA GLU A 14 -4.50 6.11 2.02
C GLU A 14 -3.57 5.82 0.84
N ALA A 15 -3.95 6.22 -0.38
CA ALA A 15 -3.14 6.02 -1.57
C ALA A 15 -1.81 6.78 -1.49
N GLN A 16 -1.85 8.03 -1.01
CA GLN A 16 -0.64 8.82 -0.79
C GLN A 16 0.26 8.20 0.28
N TYR A 17 -0.31 7.69 1.36
CA TYR A 17 0.46 7.03 2.40
C TYR A 17 1.15 5.77 1.88
N ALA A 18 0.43 4.92 1.14
CA ALA A 18 1.00 3.73 0.50
C ALA A 18 2.15 4.10 -0.46
N PHE A 19 1.96 5.16 -1.26
CA PHE A 19 2.98 5.67 -2.18
C PHE A 19 4.22 6.18 -1.45
N GLN A 20 4.05 7.00 -0.40
CA GLN A 20 5.15 7.52 0.43
C GLN A 20 5.92 6.42 1.16
N ARG A 21 5.25 5.33 1.51
CA ARG A 21 5.86 4.17 2.17
C ARG A 21 6.45 3.16 1.19
N GLU A 22 6.50 3.49 -0.10
CA GLU A 22 6.99 2.62 -1.16
C GLU A 22 6.33 1.23 -1.12
N ARG A 23 5.05 1.19 -0.73
CA ARG A 23 4.29 -0.06 -0.73
C ARG A 23 3.88 -0.41 -2.15
N LYS A 24 3.82 -1.70 -2.43
CA LYS A 24 3.30 -2.22 -3.69
C LYS A 24 1.85 -1.75 -3.89
N ILE A 25 1.62 -0.93 -4.90
CA ILE A 25 0.27 -0.53 -5.32
C ILE A 25 -0.09 -1.38 -6.54
N VAL A 26 -1.21 -2.11 -6.44
CA VAL A 26 -1.78 -2.86 -7.57
C VAL A 26 -3.11 -2.17 -7.94
N PRO A 27 -3.15 -1.31 -8.96
CA PRO A 27 -4.37 -0.63 -9.34
C PRO A 27 -5.35 -1.59 -10.02
N ILE A 28 -6.62 -1.49 -9.63
CA ILE A 28 -7.71 -2.30 -10.20
C ILE A 28 -8.76 -1.37 -10.78
N LEU A 29 -9.17 -1.56 -12.03
CA LEU A 29 -10.25 -0.78 -12.65
C LEU A 29 -11.57 -1.57 -12.54
N LEU A 30 -12.52 -1.02 -11.77
CA LEU A 30 -13.83 -1.64 -11.51
C LEU A 30 -14.97 -0.86 -12.16
N GLN A 31 -14.89 0.48 -12.17
CA GLN A 31 -15.92 1.30 -12.79
C GLN A 31 -15.79 1.31 -14.32
N LYS A 32 -16.88 1.01 -15.03
CA LYS A 32 -16.95 1.08 -16.50
C LYS A 32 -16.60 2.48 -17.01
N GLN A 33 -15.79 2.53 -18.07
CA GLN A 33 -15.39 3.75 -18.78
C GLN A 33 -14.71 4.81 -17.89
N TYR A 34 -14.28 4.43 -16.69
CA TYR A 34 -13.55 5.34 -15.82
C TYR A 34 -12.13 5.54 -16.34
N LYS A 35 -11.71 6.80 -16.43
CA LYS A 35 -10.35 7.20 -16.78
C LYS A 35 -9.75 7.90 -15.56
N PRO A 36 -8.67 7.36 -14.96
CA PRO A 36 -8.00 8.03 -13.86
C PRO A 36 -7.42 9.36 -14.34
N ASP A 37 -7.60 10.40 -13.53
CA ASP A 37 -7.11 11.76 -13.79
C ASP A 37 -6.58 12.42 -12.49
N GLY A 38 -5.99 13.60 -12.64
CA GLY A 38 -5.50 14.41 -11.51
C GLY A 38 -4.52 13.66 -10.60
N TRP A 39 -4.78 13.72 -9.29
CA TRP A 39 -3.91 13.12 -8.27
C TRP A 39 -3.81 11.60 -8.38
N LEU A 40 -4.89 10.93 -8.78
CA LEU A 40 -4.90 9.47 -8.88
C LEU A 40 -4.02 9.01 -10.04
N LEU A 41 -4.13 9.68 -11.19
CA LEU A 41 -3.28 9.41 -12.35
C LEU A 41 -1.80 9.65 -12.03
N PHE A 42 -1.46 10.64 -11.21
CA PHE A 42 -0.08 10.87 -10.79
C PHE A 42 0.50 9.68 -9.99
N ILE A 43 -0.29 9.09 -9.09
CA ILE A 43 0.16 7.95 -8.26
C ILE A 43 0.29 6.67 -9.09
N ILE A 44 -0.65 6.43 -10.01
CA ILE A 44 -0.77 5.13 -10.70
C ILE A 44 -0.36 5.15 -12.18
N GLY A 45 0.01 6.30 -12.74
CA GLY A 45 0.22 6.47 -14.19
C GLY A 45 1.34 5.63 -14.79
N GLN A 46 2.31 5.23 -13.97
CA GLN A 46 3.41 4.33 -14.34
C GLN A 46 3.14 2.85 -14.01
N LEU A 47 1.99 2.54 -13.41
CA LEU A 47 1.65 1.19 -12.95
C LEU A 47 0.73 0.48 -13.95
N LEU A 48 0.96 -0.81 -14.14
CA LEU A 48 0.02 -1.67 -14.85
C LEU A 48 -1.21 -1.89 -13.97
N TYR A 49 -2.42 -1.76 -14.53
CA TYR A 49 -3.67 -2.00 -13.81
C TYR A 49 -4.44 -3.18 -14.38
N VAL A 50 -5.18 -3.87 -13.51
CA VAL A 50 -6.07 -4.97 -13.90
C VAL A 50 -7.47 -4.43 -14.18
N ASP A 51 -7.95 -4.62 -15.41
CA ASP A 51 -9.27 -4.14 -15.84
C ASP A 51 -10.33 -5.25 -15.78
N PHE A 52 -11.24 -5.14 -14.81
CA PHE A 52 -12.36 -6.08 -14.64
C PHE A 52 -13.53 -5.82 -15.60
N ASN A 53 -13.51 -4.71 -16.35
CA ASN A 53 -14.51 -4.43 -17.38
C ASN A 53 -14.10 -4.96 -18.75
N LYS A 54 -12.81 -5.24 -18.97
CA LYS A 54 -12.28 -5.73 -20.23
C LYS A 54 -12.23 -7.25 -20.33
N TYR A 55 -12.07 -7.94 -19.21
CA TYR A 55 -11.90 -9.39 -19.15
C TYR A 55 -13.00 -10.04 -18.30
N GLU A 56 -13.37 -11.28 -18.64
CA GLU A 56 -14.23 -12.10 -17.78
C GLU A 56 -13.64 -12.23 -16.37
N PHE A 57 -14.52 -12.26 -15.36
CA PHE A 57 -14.12 -12.23 -13.95
C PHE A 57 -13.03 -13.26 -13.59
N PRO A 58 -13.10 -14.55 -13.99
CA PRO A 58 -12.06 -15.53 -13.66
C PRO A 58 -10.68 -15.15 -14.25
N ARG A 59 -10.66 -14.58 -15.45
CA ARG A 59 -9.43 -14.16 -16.13
C ARG A 59 -8.84 -12.93 -15.46
N ALA A 60 -9.66 -11.93 -15.17
CA ALA A 60 -9.22 -10.74 -14.43
C ALA A 60 -8.66 -11.11 -13.05
N MET A 61 -9.30 -12.06 -12.36
CA MET A 61 -8.85 -12.57 -11.07
C MET A 61 -7.49 -13.29 -11.17
N GLN A 62 -7.28 -14.09 -12.21
CA GLN A 62 -5.97 -14.71 -12.46
C GLN A 62 -4.87 -13.67 -12.69
N MET A 63 -5.15 -12.60 -13.44
CA MET A 63 -4.21 -11.49 -13.64
C MET A 63 -3.87 -10.81 -12.32
N LEU A 64 -4.88 -10.49 -11.51
CA LEU A 64 -4.67 -9.90 -10.19
C LEU A 64 -3.85 -10.80 -9.28
N HIS A 65 -4.16 -12.09 -9.23
CA HIS A 65 -3.44 -13.06 -8.42
C HIS A 65 -1.97 -13.19 -8.83
N LYS A 66 -1.67 -13.08 -10.13
CA LYS A 66 -0.29 -13.03 -10.62
C LYS A 66 0.43 -11.80 -10.08
N GLU A 67 -0.18 -10.62 -10.16
CA GLU A 67 0.43 -9.39 -9.63
C GLU A 67 0.69 -9.49 -8.13
N LEU A 68 -0.20 -10.10 -7.34
CA LEU A 68 0.00 -10.27 -5.90
C LEU A 68 1.15 -11.23 -5.56
N LYS A 69 1.35 -12.29 -6.35
CA LYS A 69 2.38 -13.32 -6.12
C LYS A 69 3.78 -12.94 -6.53
N VAL A 70 3.97 -11.86 -7.28
CA VAL A 70 5.31 -11.36 -7.60
C VAL A 70 5.94 -10.86 -6.30
N GLU A 71 6.69 -11.74 -5.65
CA GLU A 71 7.58 -11.39 -4.54
C GLU A 71 8.66 -10.44 -5.05
N PHE A 72 8.96 -9.42 -4.26
CA PHE A 72 10.02 -8.47 -4.57
C PHE A 72 11.35 -9.22 -4.60
N VAL A 73 12.04 -9.17 -5.75
CA VAL A 73 13.49 -9.43 -5.76
C VAL A 73 14.10 -8.27 -4.99
N VAL A 74 14.48 -8.52 -3.74
CA VAL A 74 15.29 -7.58 -2.98
C VAL A 74 16.66 -7.59 -3.64
N GLU A 75 16.94 -6.61 -4.50
CA GLU A 75 18.30 -6.28 -4.88
C GLU A 75 19.00 -5.71 -3.64
N THR A 76 19.50 -6.60 -2.78
CA THR A 76 20.51 -6.26 -1.79
C THR A 76 21.81 -5.97 -2.53
N ASN A 77 21.93 -4.76 -3.09
CA ASN A 77 23.25 -4.19 -3.35
C ASN A 77 23.90 -3.91 -2.00
N ALA A 78 24.54 -4.94 -1.44
CA ALA A 78 25.44 -4.81 -0.30
C ALA A 78 26.64 -3.96 -0.75
N ALA A 79 26.55 -2.65 -0.52
CA ALA A 79 27.72 -1.79 -0.57
C ALA A 79 28.65 -2.18 0.59
N PRO A 80 29.97 -2.35 0.35
CA PRO A 80 30.90 -2.75 1.40
C PRO A 80 31.00 -1.63 2.45
N ALA A 81 30.83 -2.02 3.71
CA ALA A 81 31.02 -1.18 4.87
C ALA A 81 32.41 -0.51 4.81
N ARG A 82 32.42 0.81 4.69
CA ARG A 82 33.64 1.61 4.83
C ARG A 82 33.78 1.99 6.30
N SER A 83 34.73 1.34 6.96
CA SER A 83 35.18 1.65 8.32
C SER A 83 35.72 3.08 8.38
N GLN A 84 35.18 3.90 9.29
CA GLN A 84 35.93 5.00 9.91
C GLN A 84 35.54 5.08 11.39
N GLU A 85 36.53 4.82 12.24
CA GLU A 85 36.56 5.08 13.67
C GLU A 85 36.73 6.58 13.99
N ASP A 86 36.50 6.91 15.26
CA ASP A 86 36.73 8.17 15.99
C ASP A 86 35.65 9.26 15.80
N THR A 87 34.92 9.73 16.81
CA THR A 87 35.40 10.25 18.12
C THR A 87 34.27 10.30 19.16
N VAL A 88 34.63 10.02 20.40
CA VAL A 88 33.81 10.01 21.63
C VAL A 88 33.32 11.41 22.02
N VAL A 89 32.00 11.61 22.15
CA VAL A 89 31.42 12.57 23.12
C VAL A 89 30.10 12.03 23.65
N ALA A 90 30.05 11.82 24.97
CA ALA A 90 28.93 11.24 25.70
C ALA A 90 27.81 12.25 25.96
N HIS A 91 26.59 11.96 25.50
CA HIS A 91 25.37 12.59 26.01
C HIS A 91 24.31 11.51 26.24
N SER A 92 24.16 11.12 27.51
CA SER A 92 23.07 10.28 28.01
C SER A 92 21.72 10.96 27.81
N THR A 93 20.80 10.28 27.11
CA THR A 93 19.37 10.38 27.40
C THR A 93 18.70 9.04 27.12
N ALA A 94 17.75 8.68 27.98
CA ALA A 94 17.28 7.32 28.23
C ALA A 94 16.75 6.55 27.02
N TYR A 95 17.09 5.27 26.99
CA TYR A 95 16.48 4.22 26.17
C TYR A 95 15.00 4.08 26.57
N ILE A 96 14.10 4.23 25.61
CA ILE A 96 12.70 3.82 25.76
C ILE A 96 12.58 2.48 25.05
N SER A 97 12.34 1.41 25.82
CA SER A 97 12.07 0.08 25.27
C SER A 97 10.84 0.11 24.35
N SER A 98 11.03 -0.35 23.12
CA SER A 98 9.94 -0.72 22.22
C SER A 98 9.13 -1.87 22.83
N PRO A 99 7.78 -1.83 22.84
CA PRO A 99 7.00 -3.00 23.18
C PRO A 99 7.05 -4.00 22.01
N GLU A 100 7.48 -5.24 22.29
CA GLU A 100 7.25 -6.38 21.40
C GLU A 100 5.73 -6.65 21.35
N ILE A 101 5.10 -6.39 20.21
CA ILE A 101 3.73 -6.83 19.95
C ILE A 101 3.83 -8.18 19.22
N SER A 102 3.53 -9.24 19.97
CA SER A 102 3.43 -10.60 19.47
C SER A 102 2.25 -10.71 18.49
N MET A 103 2.55 -11.05 17.22
CA MET A 103 1.58 -11.23 16.13
C MET A 103 0.83 -12.57 16.26
N SER A 104 0.02 -12.75 17.29
CA SER A 104 -0.89 -13.90 17.37
C SER A 104 -2.31 -13.44 17.65
N SER A 105 -3.20 -13.75 16.71
CA SER A 105 -4.66 -13.58 16.76
C SER A 105 -5.20 -12.17 16.52
N ILE A 106 -5.06 -11.66 15.28
CA ILE A 106 -6.06 -10.74 14.74
C ILE A 106 -7.22 -11.61 14.26
N GLY A 107 -8.15 -11.87 15.20
CA GLY A 107 -9.43 -12.49 14.89
C GLY A 107 -10.24 -11.62 13.93
N SER A 108 -10.98 -12.28 13.05
CA SER A 108 -11.82 -11.71 11.99
C SER A 108 -12.99 -10.82 12.47
N GLU A 109 -13.05 -10.47 13.75
CA GLU A 109 -14.20 -9.77 14.34
C GLU A 109 -14.24 -8.28 14.01
N ASN A 110 -13.09 -7.63 13.76
CA ASN A 110 -13.03 -6.19 13.53
C ASN A 110 -13.46 -5.75 12.11
N ILE A 111 -13.66 -6.68 11.16
CA ILE A 111 -14.04 -6.35 9.78
C ILE A 111 -15.55 -6.15 9.61
N LEU A 112 -16.36 -6.78 10.46
CA LEU A 112 -17.83 -6.72 10.34
C LEU A 112 -18.39 -5.39 10.87
N GLU A 113 -17.79 -4.82 11.91
CA GLU A 113 -18.29 -3.59 12.56
C GLU A 113 -18.15 -2.34 11.68
N TRP A 114 -17.16 -2.32 10.77
CA TRP A 114 -16.87 -1.17 9.91
C TRP A 114 -17.93 -0.94 8.82
N THR A 115 -18.75 -1.94 8.50
CA THR A 115 -19.76 -1.81 7.44
C THR A 115 -21.02 -1.06 7.86
N GLN A 116 -21.24 -0.82 9.15
CA GLN A 116 -22.54 -0.34 9.63
C GLN A 116 -22.55 1.07 10.23
N ALA A 117 -21.38 1.66 10.53
CA ALA A 117 -21.33 2.90 11.32
C ALA A 117 -21.00 4.20 10.57
N GLN A 118 -20.54 4.19 9.31
CA GLN A 118 -20.05 5.42 8.65
C GLN A 118 -20.51 5.62 7.21
N VAL A 119 -21.84 5.60 7.00
CA VAL A 119 -22.48 6.32 5.89
C VAL A 119 -23.44 7.33 6.51
N GLN A 120 -22.92 8.49 6.90
CA GLN A 120 -23.73 9.69 7.13
C GLN A 120 -23.23 10.79 6.19
N ASP A 121 -24.11 11.08 5.21
CA ASP A 121 -24.24 12.19 4.26
C ASP A 121 -23.01 12.69 3.48
#